data_AF-A0A7C5G9M6-F1
#
_entry.id   AF-A0A7C5G9M6-F1
#
_cell.length_a   1.000
_cell.length_b   1.000
_cell.length_c   1.000
_cell.angle_alpha   90.00
_cell.angle_beta   90.00
_cell.angle_gamma   90.00
#
_symmetry.space_group_name_H-M   'P 1'
#
loop_
_entity.id
_entity.type
_entity.pdbx_description
1 polymer ?
#
loop_
_entity_poly.entity_id
_entity_poly.type
_entity_poly.pdbx_seq_one_letter_code
_entity_poly.pdbx_strand_id
1 'polypeptide(L)' 'MAGVRVSKNDLAHIFGVEPPVIDVWLHKGLPYVRKPRMRNGEPPDEREWVFDTAEAIEWRLSVARQSDLGGV' A
#
# COMPACT_ATOMS: atom_id res chain seq x y z
N MET A 1 -2.44 -6.94 -15.78
CA MET A 1 -2.28 -8.19 -15.00
C MET A 1 -3.39 -8.22 -13.97
N ALA A 2 -3.98 -9.38 -13.66
CA ALA A 2 -4.97 -9.44 -12.58
C ALA A 2 -4.21 -9.41 -11.24
N GLY A 3 -4.39 -8.35 -10.46
CA GLY A 3 -3.84 -8.25 -9.11
C GLY A 3 -4.60 -9.13 -8.13
N VAL A 4 -3.93 -9.48 -7.03
CA VAL A 4 -4.54 -10.20 -5.91
C VAL A 4 -4.87 -9.18 -4.83
N ARG A 5 -6.06 -9.30 -4.25
CA ARG A 5 -6.48 -8.47 -3.13
C ARG A 5 -5.89 -9.00 -1.84
N VAL A 6 -5.08 -8.18 -1.17
CA VAL A 6 -4.31 -8.59 -0.01
C VAL A 6 -4.45 -7.58 1.13
N SER A 7 -4.23 -8.04 2.37
CA SER A 7 -4.18 -7.16 3.54
C SER A 7 -2.88 -6.37 3.57
N LYS A 8 -2.77 -5.40 4.48
CA LYS A 8 -1.54 -4.64 4.73
C LYS A 8 -0.35 -5.54 5.08
N ASN A 9 -0.55 -6.55 5.93
CA ASN A 9 0.51 -7.47 6.35
C ASN A 9 0.95 -8.37 5.20
N ASP A 10 -0.01 -8.88 4.42
CA ASP A 10 0.30 -9.71 3.25
C ASP A 10 1.05 -8.89 2.20
N LEU A 11 0.65 -7.64 1.97
CA LEU A 11 1.36 -6.72 1.09
C LEU A 11 2.81 -6.52 1.56
N ALA A 12 3.01 -6.25 2.84
CA ALA A 12 4.35 -6.09 3.43
C ALA A 12 5.21 -7.34 3.20
N HIS A 13 4.65 -8.54 3.44
CA HIS A 13 5.32 -9.81 3.15
C HIS A 13 5.68 -10.00 1.68
N ILE A 14 4.77 -9.67 0.75
CA ILE A 14 5.00 -9.80 -0.70
C ILE A 14 6.15 -8.90 -1.16
N PHE A 15 6.22 -7.68 -0.65
CA PHE A 15 7.28 -6.73 -0.99
C PHE A 15 8.54 -6.90 -0.14
N GLY A 16 8.56 -7.81 0.83
CA GLY A 16 9.69 -8.03 1.73
C GLY A 16 10.01 -6.82 2.62
N VAL A 17 8.99 -6.05 3.01
CA VAL A 17 9.14 -4.86 3.85
C VAL A 17 8.35 -5.04 5.16
N GLU A 18 8.63 -4.19 6.13
CA GLU A 18 7.87 -4.19 7.39
C GLU A 18 6.50 -3.50 7.22
N PRO A 19 5.45 -3.92 7.96
CA PRO A 19 4.12 -3.30 7.89
C PRO A 19 4.10 -1.76 8.07
N PRO A 20 4.92 -1.14 8.93
CA PRO A 20 5.00 0.32 9.05
C PRO A 20 5.46 1.02 7.77
N VAL A 21 6.22 0.35 6.91
CA VAL A 21 6.65 0.90 5.62
C VAL A 21 5.45 1.09 4.69
N ILE A 22 4.45 0.22 4.78
CA ILE A 22 3.22 0.33 4.00
C ILE A 22 2.42 1.57 4.41
N ASP A 23 2.42 1.97 5.69
CA ASP A 23 1.82 3.25 6.11
C ASP A 23 2.49 4.44 5.46
N VAL A 24 3.83 4.43 5.42
CA VAL A 24 4.59 5.49 4.74
C VAL A 24 4.20 5.54 3.25
N TRP A 25 4.00 4.38 2.61
CA TRP A 25 3.57 4.33 1.21
C TRP A 25 2.14 4.84 1.03
N LEU A 26 1.21 4.51 1.94
CA LEU A 26 -0.13 5.08 1.97
C LEU A 26 -0.09 6.61 2.05
N HIS A 27 0.74 7.18 2.91
CA HIS A 27 0.94 8.63 3.00
C HIS A 27 1.54 9.23 1.71
N LYS A 28 2.30 8.44 0.95
CA LYS A 28 2.87 8.82 -0.36
C LYS A 28 1.92 8.55 -1.55
N GLY A 29 0.70 8.11 -1.30
CA GLY A 29 -0.32 7.89 -2.33
C GLY A 29 -0.35 6.48 -2.92
N LEU A 30 0.04 5.45 -2.17
CA LEU A 30 -0.16 4.06 -2.56
C LEU A 30 -1.65 3.78 -2.86
N PRO A 31 -2.00 3.20 -4.02
CA PRO A 31 -3.37 2.84 -4.34
C PRO A 31 -3.88 1.74 -3.40
N TYR A 32 -5.14 1.86 -3.01
CA TYR A 32 -5.84 0.90 -2.17
C TYR A 32 -7.26 0.67 -2.70
N VAL A 33 -7.76 -0.54 -2.53
CA VAL A 33 -9.11 -0.93 -2.96
C VAL A 33 -10.14 -0.52 -1.91
N ARG A 34 -9.80 -0.70 -0.63
CA ARG A 34 -10.69 -0.38 0.49
C ARG A 34 -9.89 0.14 1.67
N LYS A 35 -10.36 1.27 2.20
CA LYS A 35 -9.91 1.83 3.48
C LYS A 35 -10.72 1.25 4.65
N PRO A 36 -10.14 1.16 5.85
CA PRO A 36 -10.85 0.73 7.04
C PRO A 36 -12.00 1.70 7.35
N ARG A 37 -13.11 1.16 7.85
CA ARG A 37 -14.27 1.98 8.23
C ARG A 37 -14.21 2.25 9.72
N MET A 38 -14.35 3.52 10.09
CA MET A 38 -14.55 3.89 11.48
C MET A 38 -15.95 3.42 11.90
N ARG A 39 -16.03 2.61 12.95
CA ARG A 39 -17.29 2.08 13.49
C ARG A 39 -17.52 2.71 14.86
N ASN A 40 -18.62 3.44 15.02
CA ASN A 40 -19.11 3.99 16.31
C ASN A 40 -18.03 4.45 17.32
N GLY A 41 -17.14 5.36 16.92
CA GLY A 41 -16.14 5.93 17.83
C GLY A 41 -14.95 5.02 18.17
N GLU A 42 -14.89 3.82 17.59
CA GLU A 42 -13.73 2.93 17.68
C GLU A 42 -12.67 3.31 16.64
N PRO A 43 -11.37 3.15 16.97
CA PRO A 43 -10.30 3.36 16.00
C PRO A 43 -10.47 2.42 14.80
N PRO A 44 -10.20 2.89 13.56
CA PRO A 44 -10.31 2.05 12.36
C PRO A 44 -9.38 0.84 12.46
N ASP A 45 -9.90 -0.35 12.18
CA ASP A 45 -9.09 -1.57 12.19
C ASP A 45 -8.20 -1.60 10.95
N GLU A 46 -6.91 -1.38 11.13
CA GLU A 46 -5.92 -1.38 10.06
C GLU A 46 -5.83 -2.72 9.30
N ARG A 47 -6.38 -3.80 9.85
CA ARG A 47 -6.48 -5.10 9.16
C ARG A 47 -7.52 -5.10 8.05
N GLU A 48 -8.44 -4.13 8.03
CA GLU A 48 -9.43 -3.97 6.96
C GLU A 48 -8.87 -3.29 5.70
N TRP A 49 -7.64 -2.78 5.72
CA TRP A 49 -7.02 -2.25 4.51
C TRP A 49 -6.90 -3.37 3.47
N VAL A 50 -7.49 -3.13 2.29
CA VAL A 50 -7.38 -4.03 1.15
C VAL A 50 -6.63 -3.32 0.05
N PHE A 51 -5.57 -3.96 -0.43
CA PHE A 51 -4.73 -3.50 -1.52
C PHE A 51 -4.84 -4.43 -2.70
N ASP A 52 -4.66 -3.91 -3.91
CA ASP A 52 -4.45 -4.71 -5.10
C ASP A 52 -2.95 -4.78 -5.37
N THR A 53 -2.41 -6.00 -5.45
CA THR A 53 -0.96 -6.18 -5.64
C THR A 53 -0.48 -5.67 -7.00
N ALA A 54 -1.29 -5.74 -8.06
CA ALA A 54 -0.88 -5.24 -9.36
C ALA A 54 -0.78 -3.70 -9.34
N GLU A 55 -1.79 -3.03 -8.78
CA GLU A 55 -1.75 -1.56 -8.63
C GLU A 55 -0.59 -1.11 -7.74
N ALA A 56 -0.31 -1.83 -6.65
CA ALA A 56 0.81 -1.54 -5.77
C ALA A 56 2.17 -1.70 -6.48
N ILE A 57 2.33 -2.73 -7.32
CA ILE A 57 3.53 -2.94 -8.13
C ILE A 57 3.70 -1.79 -9.14
N GLU A 58 2.64 -1.44 -9.86
CA GLU A 58 2.70 -0.35 -10.85
C GLU A 58 3.03 0.99 -10.21
N TRP A 59 2.42 1.30 -9.06
CA TRP A 59 2.76 2.49 -8.28
C TRP A 59 4.23 2.47 -7.87
N ARG A 60 4.74 1.35 -7.36
CA ARG A 60 6.13 1.24 -6.91
C ARG A 60 7.12 1.45 -8.05
N LEU A 61 6.82 0.91 -9.23
CA LEU A 61 7.61 1.12 -10.46
C LEU A 61 7.57 2.59 -10.89
N SER A 62 6.41 3.26 -10.80
CA SER A 62 6.29 4.70 -11.08
C SER A 62 7.13 5.56 -10.13
N VAL A 63 7.08 5.28 -8.82
CA VAL A 63 7.88 5.98 -7.81
C VAL A 63 9.38 5.77 -8.02
N ALA A 64 9.79 4.54 -8.39
CA ALA A 64 11.18 4.23 -8.69
C ALA A 64 11.70 5.05 -9.88
N ARG A 65 10.91 5.16 -10.97
CA ARG A 65 11.25 6.00 -12.13
C ARG A 65 11.36 7.48 -11.78
N GLN A 66 10.50 7.98 -10.88
CA GLN A 66 10.54 9.38 -10.46
C GLN A 66 11.72 9.68 -9.53
N SER A 67 12.12 8.72 -8.69
CA SER A 67 13.26 8.88 -7.77
C SER A 67 14.60 8.86 -8.51
N ASP A 68 14.69 8.15 -9.63
CA ASP A 68 15.88 8.09 -10.51
C ASP A 68 16.13 9.43 -11.25
N LEU A 69 15.10 10.26 -11.43
CA LEU A 69 15.19 11.58 -12.06
C LEU A 69 15.56 12.72 -11.08
N GLY A 70 15.76 12.42 -9.80
CA GLY A 70 16.09 13.39 -8.75
C GLY A 70 17.57 13.45 -8.35
N GLY A 71 18.44 12.67 -9.00
CA GLY A 71 19.89 12.67 -8.75
C GLY A 71 20.62 13.66 -9.65
N VAL A 72 20.72 14.93 -9.20
CA VAL A 72 21.72 15.90 -9.68
C VAL A 72 22.68 16.26 -8.56
#